data_AF-A0A661F515-F1
#
_entry.id   AF-A0A661F515-F1
#
_cell.length_a   1.000
_cell.length_b   1.000
_cell.length_c   1.000
_cell.angle_alpha   90.00
_cell.angle_beta   90.00
_cell.angle_gamma   90.00
#
_symmetry.space_group_name_H-M   'P 1'
#
loop_
_entity.id
_entity.type
_entity.pdbx_description
1 polymer ?
#
loop_
_entity_poly.entity_id
_entity_poly.type
_entity_poly.pdbx_seq_one_letter_code
_entity_poly.pdbx_strand_id
1 'polypeptide(L)'
;MTKIVDRSDLNVGTELLIDEVGRTIGLAVAGNYVAKDGCAVQAFYSKLVDLWATSTYQDSPFPMNALDALSGQYQIGIDAGGNANGWKFLNQATRDGLRDGGVEEYNATGGLGRVQASVIGLGGVNAGAQLYYQTVLGG
;
A
#
# COMPACT_ATOMS: atom_id res chain seq x y z
N MET A 1 -13.55 13.37 -3.88
CA MET A 1 -12.70 13.24 -5.07
C MET A 1 -12.73 11.76 -5.44
N THR A 2 -12.30 11.36 -6.62
CA THR A 2 -12.20 9.92 -6.93
C THR A 2 -10.94 9.40 -6.24
N LYS A 3 -10.93 8.13 -5.80
CA LYS A 3 -9.70 7.51 -5.29
C LYS A 3 -8.61 7.57 -6.36
N ILE A 4 -7.35 7.64 -5.94
CA ILE A 4 -6.23 7.58 -6.88
C ILE A 4 -6.16 6.17 -7.49
N VAL A 5 -6.20 6.11 -8.82
CA VAL A 5 -6.06 4.85 -9.60
C VAL A 5 -4.89 4.87 -10.56
N ASP A 6 -4.35 6.05 -10.87
CA ASP A 6 -3.20 6.21 -11.74
C ASP A 6 -1.95 6.56 -10.95
N ARG A 7 -0.85 5.87 -11.26
CA ARG A 7 0.46 6.08 -10.60
C ARG A 7 1.02 7.48 -10.82
N SER A 8 0.63 8.16 -11.90
CA SER A 8 1.03 9.54 -12.18
C SER A 8 0.47 10.53 -11.17
N ASP A 9 -0.66 10.20 -10.54
CA ASP A 9 -1.35 11.09 -9.60
C ASP A 9 -0.73 11.03 -8.20
N LEU A 10 0.26 10.16 -7.97
CA LEU A 10 1.06 10.10 -6.75
C LEU A 10 2.35 10.91 -6.89
N ASN A 11 2.40 12.05 -6.22
CA ASN A 11 3.55 12.92 -6.12
C ASN A 11 4.42 12.56 -4.92
N VAL A 12 5.70 12.27 -5.18
CA VAL A 12 6.69 11.96 -4.15
C VAL A 12 7.03 13.22 -3.36
N GLY A 13 7.15 13.08 -2.03
CA GLY A 13 7.44 14.19 -1.12
C GLY A 13 6.25 15.09 -0.83
N THR A 14 5.09 14.84 -1.45
CA THR A 14 3.83 15.54 -1.17
C THR A 14 2.86 14.58 -0.48
N GLU A 15 2.18 13.72 -1.23
CA GLU A 15 1.32 12.68 -0.68
C GLU A 15 2.04 11.35 -0.50
N LEU A 16 2.96 10.98 -1.40
CA LEU A 16 3.75 9.75 -1.28
C LEU A 16 5.04 10.05 -0.53
N LEU A 17 5.12 9.58 0.72
CA LEU A 17 6.28 9.74 1.57
C LEU A 17 7.14 8.49 1.50
N ILE A 18 8.44 8.66 1.22
CA ILE A 18 9.42 7.57 1.19
C ILE A 18 10.62 8.00 2.03
N ASP A 19 10.96 7.18 3.01
CA ASP A 19 12.18 7.29 3.81
C ASP A 19 13.00 6.02 3.62
N GLU A 20 14.04 6.12 2.80
CA GLU A 20 14.95 5.01 2.47
C GLU A 20 15.82 4.58 3.65
N VAL A 21 16.18 5.54 4.53
CA VAL A 21 17.02 5.26 5.70
C VAL A 21 16.21 4.49 6.75
N GLY A 22 15.00 4.99 7.07
CA GLY A 22 14.08 4.33 7.99
C GLY A 22 13.32 3.14 7.39
N ARG A 23 13.43 2.93 6.08
CA ARG A 23 12.67 1.96 5.28
C ARG A 23 11.17 2.04 5.54
N THR A 24 10.63 3.26 5.46
CA THR A 24 9.19 3.49 5.62
C THR A 24 8.56 4.15 4.39
N ILE A 25 7.35 3.71 4.06
CA ILE A 25 6.54 4.33 2.99
C ILE A 25 5.19 4.71 3.57
N GLY A 26 4.72 5.92 3.25
CA GLY A 26 3.51 6.50 3.81
C GLY A 26 2.67 7.27 2.81
N LEU A 27 1.40 7.47 3.16
CA LEU A 27 0.50 8.41 2.49
C LEU A 27 0.19 9.58 3.44
N ALA A 28 0.38 10.81 2.97
CA ALA A 28 0.04 12.04 3.67
C ALA A 28 -1.11 12.77 2.96
N VAL A 29 -2.04 13.33 3.73
CA VAL A 29 -3.19 14.09 3.20
C VAL A 29 -2.70 15.43 2.65
N ALA A 30 -2.32 15.41 1.38
CA ALA A 30 -1.79 16.53 0.62
C ALA A 30 -1.97 16.26 -0.88
N GLY A 31 -1.71 17.27 -1.72
CA GLY A 31 -1.74 17.11 -3.17
C GLY A 31 -3.05 16.51 -3.67
N ASN A 32 -2.95 15.40 -4.39
CA ASN A 32 -4.09 14.67 -4.95
C ASN A 32 -4.73 13.68 -3.96
N TYR A 33 -4.07 13.38 -2.83
CA TYR A 33 -4.52 12.34 -1.91
C TYR A 33 -5.51 12.87 -0.88
N VAL A 34 -6.70 12.27 -0.87
CA VAL A 34 -7.75 12.51 0.13
C VAL A 34 -7.98 11.22 0.91
N ALA A 35 -7.79 11.25 2.24
CA ALA A 35 -7.83 10.06 3.09
C ALA A 35 -9.12 9.23 2.95
N LYS A 36 -10.27 9.89 2.86
CA LYS A 36 -11.57 9.20 2.70
C LYS A 36 -11.70 8.47 1.37
N ASP A 37 -11.06 8.98 0.32
CA ASP A 37 -11.19 8.45 -1.04
C ASP A 37 -10.14 7.33 -1.25
N GLY A 38 -8.92 7.53 -0.73
CA GLY A 38 -7.86 6.52 -0.71
C GLY A 38 -7.08 6.40 -2.02
N CYS A 39 -6.22 5.38 -2.09
CA CYS A 39 -5.39 5.04 -3.24
C CYS A 39 -5.49 3.54 -3.54
N ALA A 40 -5.71 3.16 -4.80
CA ALA A 40 -5.65 1.76 -5.22
C ALA A 40 -4.24 1.19 -4.99
N VAL A 41 -4.13 0.00 -4.42
CA VAL A 41 -2.84 -0.67 -4.16
C VAL A 41 -2.07 -0.89 -5.46
N GLN A 42 -2.76 -1.20 -6.56
CA GLN A 42 -2.14 -1.32 -7.89
C GLN A 42 -1.44 -0.02 -8.32
N ALA A 43 -2.06 1.14 -8.11
CA ALA A 43 -1.49 2.44 -8.47
C ALA A 43 -0.24 2.74 -7.62
N PHE A 44 -0.36 2.48 -6.31
CA PHE A 44 0.73 2.62 -5.35
C PHE A 44 1.92 1.72 -5.71
N TYR A 45 1.69 0.41 -5.92
CA TYR A 45 2.70 -0.53 -6.36
C TYR A 45 3.35 -0.11 -7.68
N SER A 46 2.55 0.28 -8.68
CA SER A 46 3.07 0.67 -10.00
C SER A 46 3.92 1.94 -9.92
N LYS A 47 3.60 2.87 -9.01
CA LYS A 47 4.45 4.04 -8.74
C LYS A 47 5.79 3.62 -8.14
N LEU A 48 5.81 2.68 -7.20
CA LEU A 48 7.05 2.17 -6.61
C LEU A 48 7.92 1.47 -7.65
N VAL A 49 7.32 0.68 -8.56
CA VAL A 49 8.07 0.06 -9.67
C VAL A 49 8.77 1.12 -10.53
N ASP A 50 8.08 2.20 -10.90
CA ASP A 50 8.68 3.29 -11.67
C ASP A 50 9.81 3.99 -10.92
N LEU A 51 9.64 4.24 -9.61
CA LEU A 51 10.66 4.89 -8.80
C LEU A 51 11.93 4.02 -8.69
N TRP A 52 11.78 2.72 -8.46
CA TRP A 52 12.91 1.78 -8.38
C TRP A 52 13.55 1.45 -9.73
N ALA A 53 12.95 1.89 -10.84
CA ALA A 53 13.62 1.89 -12.15
C ALA A 53 14.61 3.05 -12.32
N THR A 54 14.68 3.99 -11.36
CA THR A 54 15.59 5.14 -11.39
C THR A 54 16.76 4.97 -10.41
N SER A 55 17.91 5.57 -10.72
CA SER A 55 19.11 5.45 -9.89
C SER A 55 18.93 5.99 -8.46
N THR A 56 18.02 6.94 -8.25
CA THR A 56 17.78 7.55 -6.93
C THR A 56 17.30 6.54 -5.89
N TYR A 57 16.52 5.53 -6.29
CA TYR A 57 15.92 4.56 -5.36
C TYR A 57 16.59 3.18 -5.40
N GLN A 58 17.51 2.95 -6.34
CA GLN A 58 18.18 1.65 -6.52
C GLN A 58 19.20 1.33 -5.43
N ASP A 59 19.58 2.31 -4.60
CA ASP A 59 20.45 2.09 -3.44
C ASP A 59 19.73 1.36 -2.29
N SER A 60 18.40 1.27 -2.37
CA SER A 60 17.55 0.57 -1.40
C SER A 60 16.88 -0.66 -2.03
N PRO A 61 16.67 -1.75 -1.28
CA PRO A 61 15.93 -2.90 -1.81
C PRO A 61 14.49 -2.51 -2.16
N PHE A 62 13.90 -3.16 -3.16
CA PHE A 62 12.53 -2.88 -3.57
C PHE A 62 11.54 -3.24 -2.44
N PRO A 63 10.61 -2.34 -2.06
CA PRO A 63 9.80 -2.47 -0.86
C PRO A 63 8.69 -3.52 -0.89
N MET A 64 8.02 -3.71 -2.04
CA MET A 64 6.71 -4.36 -2.10
C MET A 64 6.59 -5.28 -3.30
N ASN A 65 6.16 -6.54 -3.13
CA ASN A 65 5.96 -7.47 -4.25
C ASN A 65 4.47 -7.68 -4.53
N ALA A 66 4.14 -7.94 -5.79
CA ALA A 66 2.84 -8.46 -6.19
C ALA A 66 2.95 -10.00 -6.27
N LEU A 67 2.14 -10.70 -5.47
CA LEU A 67 1.98 -12.15 -5.60
C LEU A 67 1.10 -12.45 -6.80
N ASP A 68 -0.03 -11.76 -6.85
CA ASP A 68 -0.96 -11.75 -7.98
C ASP A 68 -1.67 -10.40 -8.01
N ALA A 69 -1.22 -9.54 -8.92
CA ALA A 69 -1.78 -8.20 -9.10
C ALA A 69 -3.25 -8.25 -9.56
N LEU A 70 -3.67 -9.29 -10.29
CA LEU A 70 -5.04 -9.41 -10.81
C LEU A 70 -6.03 -9.75 -9.70
N SER A 71 -5.64 -10.56 -8.73
CA SER A 71 -6.43 -10.83 -7.52
C SER A 71 -6.15 -9.85 -6.37
N GLY A 72 -5.29 -8.86 -6.59
CA GLY A 72 -5.00 -7.79 -5.63
C GLY A 72 -4.19 -8.25 -4.43
N GLN A 73 -3.29 -9.22 -4.59
CA GLN A 73 -2.48 -9.80 -3.53
C GLN A 73 -1.05 -9.25 -3.54
N TYR A 74 -0.67 -8.58 -2.46
CA TYR A 74 0.63 -7.94 -2.34
C TYR A 74 1.32 -8.24 -1.00
N GLN A 75 2.62 -8.05 -0.98
CA GLN A 75 3.45 -8.19 0.23
C GLN A 75 4.39 -6.99 0.34
N ILE A 76 4.63 -6.52 1.56
CA ILE A 76 5.65 -5.53 1.89
C ILE A 76 6.55 -6.08 2.99
N GLY A 77 7.83 -5.69 2.98
CA GLY A 77 8.79 -6.12 4.01
C GLY A 77 9.60 -7.35 3.63
N ILE A 78 9.34 -7.94 2.47
CA ILE A 78 10.02 -9.13 1.95
C ILE A 78 10.37 -8.94 0.47
N ASP A 79 11.44 -9.56 -0.02
CA ASP A 79 11.76 -9.62 -1.44
C ASP A 79 11.07 -10.81 -2.13
N ALA A 80 11.17 -10.90 -3.46
CA ALA A 80 10.56 -11.99 -4.24
C ALA A 80 11.17 -13.38 -3.94
N GLY A 81 12.34 -13.43 -3.29
CA GLY A 81 13.00 -14.64 -2.84
C GLY A 81 12.64 -15.05 -1.41
N GLY A 82 11.82 -14.25 -0.71
CA GLY A 82 11.42 -14.53 0.67
C GLY A 82 12.35 -13.95 1.75
N ASN A 83 13.31 -13.08 1.42
CA ASN A 83 14.17 -12.44 2.41
C ASN A 83 13.58 -11.13 2.90
N ALA A 84 13.73 -10.83 4.20
CA ALA A 84 13.26 -9.57 4.75
C ALA A 84 14.00 -8.38 4.13
N ASN A 85 13.26 -7.45 3.54
CA ASN A 85 13.81 -6.22 2.96
C ASN A 85 13.74 -5.03 3.92
N GLY A 86 13.14 -5.20 5.10
CA GLY A 86 13.07 -4.20 6.17
C GLY A 86 12.07 -3.05 5.94
N TRP A 87 11.37 -3.03 4.81
CA TRP A 87 10.36 -2.01 4.52
C TRP A 87 9.07 -2.24 5.30
N LYS A 88 8.42 -1.14 5.69
CA LYS A 88 7.13 -1.16 6.38
C LYS A 88 6.30 0.07 6.05
N PHE A 89 4.98 -0.01 6.23
CA PHE A 89 4.15 1.18 6.19
C PHE A 89 4.44 2.10 7.38
N LEU A 90 4.49 3.41 7.10
CA LEU A 90 4.83 4.45 8.06
C LEU A 90 3.88 4.44 9.27
N ASN A 91 2.57 4.31 9.03
CA ASN A 91 1.54 4.41 10.06
C ASN A 91 0.22 3.73 9.65
N GLN A 92 -0.72 3.65 10.60
CA GLN A 92 -2.06 3.09 10.34
C GLN A 92 -2.83 3.91 9.28
N ALA A 93 -2.64 5.23 9.21
CA ALA A 93 -3.31 6.05 8.20
C ALA A 93 -2.92 5.68 6.76
N THR A 94 -1.69 5.22 6.54
CA THR A 94 -1.22 4.72 5.23
C THR A 94 -1.96 3.44 4.86
N ARG A 95 -2.01 2.49 5.80
CA ARG A 95 -2.73 1.23 5.68
C ARG A 95 -4.21 1.44 5.37
N ASP A 96 -4.85 2.30 6.17
CA ASP A 96 -6.25 2.69 6.00
C ASP A 96 -6.49 3.53 4.76
N GLY A 97 -5.44 3.94 4.04
CA GLY A 97 -5.52 4.67 2.77
C GLY A 97 -5.53 3.77 1.54
N LEU A 98 -5.06 2.53 1.67
CA LEU A 98 -4.93 1.58 0.57
C LEU A 98 -6.26 0.89 0.25
N ARG A 99 -6.57 0.74 -1.04
CA ARG A 99 -7.86 0.23 -1.57
C ARG A 99 -7.63 -0.86 -2.62
N ASP A 100 -8.64 -1.69 -2.83
CA ASP A 100 -8.72 -2.67 -3.94
C ASP A 100 -7.61 -3.73 -3.96
N GLY A 101 -7.00 -4.02 -2.80
CA GLY A 101 -5.97 -5.06 -2.70
C GLY A 101 -5.62 -5.34 -1.24
N GLY A 102 -5.30 -6.59 -0.96
CA GLY A 102 -4.77 -7.01 0.33
C GLY A 102 -3.26 -6.89 0.38
N VAL A 103 -2.71 -6.67 1.58
CA VAL A 103 -1.28 -6.58 1.81
C VAL A 103 -0.86 -7.42 3.00
N GLU A 104 0.11 -8.30 2.80
CA GLU A 104 0.84 -8.96 3.87
C GLU A 104 2.05 -8.11 4.29
N GLU A 105 2.18 -7.82 5.58
CA GLU A 105 3.29 -7.06 6.13
C GLU A 105 4.23 -8.01 6.89
N TYR A 106 5.46 -8.10 6.41
CA TYR A 106 6.52 -8.87 7.03
C TYR A 106 7.37 -7.97 7.93
N ASN A 107 7.80 -8.53 9.07
CA ASN A 107 8.70 -7.83 9.98
C ASN A 107 10.16 -7.93 9.50
N ALA A 108 11.07 -7.23 10.19
CA ALA A 108 12.49 -7.21 9.84
C ALA A 108 13.20 -8.59 9.93
N THR A 109 12.57 -9.59 10.54
CA THR A 109 13.10 -10.97 10.61
C THR A 109 12.44 -11.90 9.59
N GLY A 110 11.61 -11.39 8.68
CA GLY A 110 10.92 -12.17 7.65
C GLY A 110 9.69 -12.94 8.15
N GLY A 111 9.23 -12.67 9.37
CA GLY A 111 7.99 -13.24 9.90
C GLY A 111 6.78 -12.42 9.46
N LEU A 112 5.69 -13.09 9.08
CA LEU A 112 4.42 -12.45 8.79
C LEU A 112 3.87 -11.77 10.05
N GLY A 113 3.81 -10.44 10.04
CA GLY A 113 3.37 -9.65 11.18
C GLY A 113 1.90 -9.26 11.12
N ARG A 114 1.39 -8.94 9.93
CA ARG A 114 0.01 -8.52 9.71
C ARG A 114 -0.47 -8.91 8.33
N VAL A 115 -1.75 -9.24 8.23
CA VAL A 115 -2.45 -9.33 6.94
C VAL A 115 -3.55 -8.28 6.94
N GLN A 116 -3.57 -7.46 5.89
CA GLN A 116 -4.62 -6.50 5.65
C GLN A 116 -5.47 -7.01 4.50
N ALA A 117 -6.75 -7.26 4.77
CA ALA A 117 -7.73 -7.57 3.75
C ALA A 117 -8.37 -6.28 3.25
N SER A 118 -8.62 -6.21 1.94
CA SER A 118 -9.47 -5.19 1.34
C SER A 118 -10.72 -5.85 0.76
N VAL A 119 -11.85 -5.16 0.81
CA VAL A 119 -13.13 -5.68 0.33
C VAL A 119 -13.34 -5.25 -1.11
N ILE A 120 -13.52 -6.21 -2.01
CA ILE A 120 -13.86 -5.98 -3.42
C ILE A 120 -15.35 -6.29 -3.60
N GLY A 121 -16.14 -5.26 -3.91
CA GLY A 121 -17.57 -5.43 -4.24
C GLY A 121 -17.78 -5.76 -5.71
N LEU A 122 -18.76 -6.62 -6.01
CA LEU A 122 -19.24 -6.89 -7.39
C LEU A 122 -20.18 -5.79 -7.93
N GLY A 123 -20.35 -4.69 -7.17
CA GLY A 123 -21.23 -3.56 -7.48
C GLY A 123 -20.95 -2.37 -6.58
N GLY A 124 -21.71 -1.29 -6.74
CA GLY A 124 -21.58 -0.09 -5.92
C GLY A 124 -22.17 -0.29 -4.51
N VAL A 125 -21.49 0.23 -3.50
CA VAL A 125 -22.07 0.53 -2.19
C VAL A 125 -22.63 1.95 -2.25
N ASN A 126 -23.63 2.30 -1.44
CA ASN A 126 -24.19 3.66 -1.44
C ASN A 126 -23.10 4.73 -1.20
N ALA A 127 -23.29 5.91 -1.79
CA ALA A 127 -22.32 7.00 -1.67
C ALA A 127 -22.03 7.34 -0.20
N GLY A 128 -20.75 7.39 0.16
CA GLY A 128 -20.30 7.68 1.53
C GLY A 128 -20.29 6.48 2.49
N ALA A 129 -20.59 5.26 2.02
CA ALA A 129 -20.47 4.06 2.83
C ALA A 129 -19.03 3.56 2.91
N GLN A 130 -18.65 3.05 4.10
CA GLN A 130 -17.42 2.32 4.32
C GLN A 130 -17.75 0.87 4.67
N LEU A 131 -17.11 -0.07 3.98
CA LEU A 131 -17.25 -1.49 4.26
C LEU A 131 -16.32 -1.88 5.42
N TYR A 132 -16.85 -2.66 6.35
CA TYR A 132 -16.11 -3.24 7.46
C TYR A 132 -16.25 -4.75 7.43
N TYR A 133 -15.20 -5.46 7.85
CA TYR A 133 -15.28 -6.89 8.14
C TYR A 133 -15.20 -7.09 9.65
N GLN A 134 -16.05 -7.96 10.17
CA GLN A 134 -16.10 -8.28 11.60
C GLN A 134 -15.23 -9.50 11.88
N THR A 135 -14.27 -9.36 12.81
CA THR A 135 -13.34 -10.44 13.19
C THR A 135 -13.81 -11.23 14.42
N VAL A 136 -14.76 -10.71 15.18
CA VAL A 136 -15.30 -11.34 16.40
C VAL A 136 -16.81 -11.12 16.46
N LEU A 137 -17.58 -12.17 16.79
CA LEU A 137 -19.04 -12.09 16.93
C LEU A 137 -19.42 -11.17 18.11
N GLY A 138 -20.21 -10.11 17.86
CA GLY A 138 -20.91 -9.36 18.92
C GLY A 138 -20.68 -7.84 18.99
N GLY A 139 -19.56 -7.31 18.48
CA GLY A 139 -19.25 -5.87 18.54
C GLY A 139 -18.65 -5.42 19.86
#